data_AF-A0A2N2LW49-F1
#
_entry.id   AF-A0A2N2LW49-F1
#
_cell.length_a   1.000
_cell.length_b   1.000
_cell.length_c   1.000
_cell.angle_alpha   90.00
_cell.angle_beta   90.00
_cell.angle_gamma   90.00
#
_symmetry.space_group_name_H-M   'P 1'
#
loop_
_entity.id
_entity.type
_entity.pdbx_description
1 polymer ?
#
loop_
_entity_poly.entity_id
_entity_poly.type
_entity_poly.pdbx_seq_one_letter_code
_entity_poly.pdbx_strand_id
1 'polypeptide(L)'
;MAKRLEMLGFTFTGADSETLALSQDKYRVKVLLEQAGIPTPAWRIFHDGEPCAWDRFPAIVKPMNEHCSAGITRESVVLNQTELENRILFILDTYQQPAMVEDFIDGREFHVSVWGNEKLTVLPVAACAAEVAGISYGQMGSMFVRLAARRHPVFGKMSEPQNAAKKQSAIKRSRAKRASSFKEPQAS
;
A
#
# COMPACT_ATOMS: atom_id res chain seq x y z
N MET A 1 9.09 6.47 -13.46
CA MET A 1 9.54 7.81 -13.01
C MET A 1 11.04 7.84 -12.72
N ALA A 2 11.57 6.99 -11.84
CA ALA A 2 13.01 6.95 -11.50
C ALA A 2 13.94 6.88 -12.72
N LYS A 3 13.69 5.95 -13.66
CA LYS A 3 14.47 5.82 -14.91
C LYS A 3 14.57 7.12 -15.70
N ARG A 4 13.51 7.93 -15.70
CA ARG A 4 13.49 9.22 -16.40
C ARG A 4 14.34 10.28 -15.68
N LEU A 5 14.35 10.26 -14.35
CA LEU A 5 15.21 11.15 -13.56
C LEU A 5 16.69 10.81 -13.74
N GLU A 6 17.02 9.52 -13.76
CA GLU A 6 18.38 9.01 -14.03
C GLU A 6 18.89 9.43 -15.41
N MET A 7 18.09 9.20 -16.47
CA MET A 7 18.46 9.60 -17.84
C MET A 7 18.66 11.11 -17.98
N LEU A 8 17.99 11.91 -17.15
CA LEU A 8 18.12 13.36 -17.13
C LEU A 8 19.23 13.85 -16.18
N GLY A 9 19.97 12.93 -15.54
CA GLY A 9 21.07 13.26 -14.63
C GLY A 9 20.63 13.87 -13.28
N PHE A 10 19.35 13.76 -12.92
CA PHE A 10 18.87 14.27 -11.64
C PHE A 10 19.21 13.31 -10.51
N THR A 11 19.70 13.87 -9.39
CA THR A 11 19.77 13.15 -8.12
C THR A 11 18.38 13.09 -7.50
N PHE A 12 17.95 11.90 -7.07
CA PHE A 12 16.68 11.70 -6.37
C PHE A 12 16.89 10.75 -5.19
N THR A 13 15.93 10.75 -4.28
CA THR A 13 15.90 9.89 -3.09
C THR A 13 15.10 8.62 -3.37
N GLY A 14 15.55 7.48 -2.84
CA GLY A 14 14.92 6.18 -3.04
C GLY A 14 15.84 5.21 -3.78
N ALA A 15 15.32 4.03 -4.10
CA ALA A 15 16.05 3.03 -4.87
C ALA A 15 16.16 3.43 -6.35
N ASP A 16 17.21 2.94 -7.02
CA ASP A 16 17.39 3.12 -8.46
C ASP A 16 16.26 2.46 -9.28
N SER A 17 16.21 2.80 -10.56
CA SER A 17 15.13 2.35 -11.43
C SER A 17 15.11 0.85 -11.65
N GLU A 18 16.27 0.18 -11.63
CA GLU A 18 16.38 -1.27 -11.78
C GLU A 18 15.84 -1.98 -10.54
N THR A 19 16.24 -1.55 -9.36
CA THR A 19 15.77 -2.07 -8.07
C THR A 19 14.28 -1.85 -7.92
N LEU A 20 13.77 -0.67 -8.29
CA LEU A 20 12.33 -0.40 -8.27
C LEU A 20 11.57 -1.31 -9.25
N ALA A 21 12.10 -1.54 -10.45
CA ALA A 21 11.48 -2.45 -11.41
C ALA A 21 11.52 -3.91 -10.93
N LEU A 22 12.63 -4.33 -10.32
CA LEU A 22 12.77 -5.66 -9.74
C LEU A 22 11.80 -5.87 -8.58
N SER A 23 11.70 -4.92 -7.65
CA SER A 23 10.80 -5.00 -6.47
C SER A 23 9.32 -5.10 -6.84
N GLN A 24 8.99 -4.67 -8.04
CA GLN A 24 7.66 -4.67 -8.62
C GLN A 24 7.30 -6.00 -9.29
N ASP A 25 8.32 -6.76 -9.73
CA ASP A 25 8.17 -8.08 -10.33
C ASP A 25 8.05 -9.16 -9.23
N LYS A 26 6.82 -9.54 -8.91
CA LYS A 26 6.53 -10.52 -7.85
C LYS A 26 7.23 -11.86 -8.10
N TYR A 27 7.30 -12.30 -9.36
CA TYR A 27 7.92 -13.57 -9.71
C TYR A 27 9.43 -13.53 -9.45
N ARG A 28 10.12 -12.52 -9.98
CA ARG A 28 11.57 -12.39 -9.77
C ARG A 28 11.92 -12.20 -8.30
N VAL A 29 11.11 -11.43 -7.56
CA VAL A 29 11.28 -11.27 -6.12
C VAL A 29 11.14 -12.61 -5.40
N LYS A 30 10.11 -13.41 -5.69
CA LYS A 30 9.91 -14.74 -5.08
C LYS A 30 11.10 -15.66 -5.33
N VAL A 31 11.56 -15.75 -6.58
CA VAL A 31 12.74 -16.56 -6.95
C VAL A 31 13.98 -16.11 -6.18
N LEU A 32 14.22 -14.79 -6.06
CA LEU A 32 15.36 -14.28 -5.32
C LEU A 32 15.28 -14.58 -3.81
N LEU A 33 14.08 -14.46 -3.22
CA LEU A 33 13.86 -14.78 -1.81
C LEU A 33 14.11 -16.26 -1.53
N GLU A 34 13.62 -17.15 -2.40
CA GLU A 34 13.85 -18.60 -2.27
C GLU A 34 15.33 -18.95 -2.42
N GLN A 35 16.02 -18.36 -3.41
CA GLN A 35 17.47 -18.55 -3.60
C GLN A 35 18.27 -18.06 -2.39
N ALA A 36 17.81 -17.00 -1.72
CA ALA A 36 18.40 -16.49 -0.49
C ALA A 36 18.02 -17.30 0.77
N GLY A 37 17.20 -18.35 0.64
CA GLY A 37 16.72 -19.15 1.77
C GLY A 37 15.72 -18.41 2.67
N ILE A 38 15.12 -17.33 2.19
CA ILE A 38 14.10 -16.58 2.92
C ILE A 38 12.75 -17.30 2.73
N PRO A 39 12.07 -17.69 3.81
CA PRO A 39 10.83 -18.44 3.70
C PRO A 39 9.73 -17.58 3.06
N THR A 40 9.15 -18.09 1.98
CA THR A 40 7.99 -17.50 1.32
C THR A 40 6.83 -18.49 1.33
N PRO A 41 5.56 -18.01 1.36
CA PRO A 41 4.40 -18.88 1.15
C PRO A 41 4.58 -19.70 -0.11
N ALA A 42 4.14 -20.97 -0.09
CA ALA A 42 4.15 -21.80 -1.28
C ALA A 42 3.36 -21.10 -2.39
N TRP A 43 3.84 -21.21 -3.63
CA TRP A 43 3.25 -20.50 -4.75
C TRP A 43 3.42 -21.29 -6.05
N ARG A 44 2.55 -21.01 -7.02
CA ARG A 44 2.58 -21.59 -8.37
C ARG A 44 2.00 -20.60 -9.38
N ILE A 45 2.46 -20.69 -10.62
CA ILE A 45 1.91 -19.94 -11.75
C ILE A 45 1.06 -20.88 -12.59
N PHE A 46 -0.10 -20.39 -13.03
CA PHE A 46 -0.99 -21.08 -13.95
C PHE A 46 -1.16 -20.25 -15.22
N HIS A 47 -0.92 -20.89 -16.36
CA HIS A 47 -1.16 -20.37 -17.69
C HIS A 47 -2.47 -20.91 -18.27
N ASP A 48 -2.89 -20.34 -19.39
CA ASP A 48 -4.04 -20.84 -20.12
C ASP A 48 -3.83 -22.28 -20.59
N GLY A 49 -4.86 -23.12 -20.44
CA GLY A 49 -4.84 -24.53 -20.80
C GLY A 49 -4.06 -25.47 -19.86
N GLU A 50 -3.46 -24.97 -18.78
CA GLU A 50 -2.78 -25.82 -17.79
C GLU A 50 -3.77 -26.44 -16.78
N PRO A 51 -3.60 -27.72 -16.40
CA PRO A 51 -4.44 -28.32 -15.37
C PRO A 51 -4.18 -27.67 -14.01
N CYS A 52 -5.26 -27.32 -13.29
CA CYS A 52 -5.19 -26.70 -11.98
C CYS A 52 -4.75 -27.70 -10.90
N ALA A 53 -3.44 -27.94 -10.80
CA ALA A 53 -2.85 -28.82 -9.80
C ALA A 53 -2.41 -28.02 -8.55
N TRP A 54 -3.37 -27.66 -7.69
CA TRP A 54 -3.13 -27.03 -6.39
C TRP A 54 -4.10 -27.59 -5.35
N ASP A 55 -3.61 -27.92 -4.16
CA ASP A 55 -4.38 -28.67 -3.16
C ASP A 55 -4.42 -28.02 -1.77
N ARG A 56 -3.91 -26.78 -1.64
CA ARG A 56 -3.79 -26.07 -0.36
C ARG A 56 -4.81 -24.95 -0.28
N PHE A 57 -5.65 -24.95 0.75
CA PHE A 57 -6.67 -23.93 0.95
C PHE A 57 -6.68 -23.46 2.41
N PRO A 58 -7.00 -22.18 2.68
CA PRO A 58 -7.31 -21.11 1.71
C PRO A 58 -6.10 -20.71 0.84
N ALA A 59 -6.34 -20.26 -0.38
CA ALA A 59 -5.31 -19.76 -1.30
C ALA A 59 -5.68 -18.36 -1.80
N ILE A 60 -4.68 -17.60 -2.24
CA ILE A 60 -4.88 -16.28 -2.84
C ILE A 60 -4.40 -16.29 -4.29
N VAL A 61 -5.25 -15.83 -5.20
CA VAL A 61 -4.99 -15.79 -6.64
C VAL A 61 -4.84 -14.33 -7.09
N LYS A 62 -3.73 -14.03 -7.75
CA LYS A 62 -3.37 -12.65 -8.17
C LYS A 62 -2.80 -12.65 -9.59
N PRO A 63 -2.99 -11.58 -10.37
CA PRO A 63 -2.26 -11.40 -11.61
C PRO A 63 -0.75 -11.24 -11.34
N MET A 64 0.07 -11.87 -12.18
CA MET A 64 1.53 -11.85 -12.06
C MET A 64 2.10 -10.42 -12.08
N ASN A 65 1.71 -9.62 -13.07
CA ASN A 65 2.35 -8.35 -13.44
C ASN A 65 1.60 -7.10 -12.97
N GLU A 66 0.55 -7.24 -12.14
CA GLU A 66 -0.20 -6.09 -11.62
C GLU A 66 0.46 -5.46 -10.38
N HIS A 67 0.37 -4.14 -10.27
CA HIS A 67 1.02 -3.38 -9.19
C HIS A 67 -0.01 -2.77 -8.22
N CYS A 68 0.40 -2.56 -6.96
CA CYS A 68 -0.33 -1.80 -5.92
C CYS A 68 -1.58 -2.43 -5.27
N SER A 69 -1.66 -3.77 -5.13
CA SER A 69 -2.80 -4.45 -4.48
C SER A 69 -4.18 -4.07 -5.05
N ALA A 70 -4.22 -3.37 -6.18
CA ALA A 70 -5.41 -2.94 -6.87
C ALA A 70 -6.04 -4.20 -7.48
N GLY A 71 -7.06 -4.73 -6.82
CA GLY A 71 -7.74 -5.95 -7.23
C GLY A 71 -7.57 -7.15 -6.29
N ILE A 72 -6.85 -7.03 -5.17
CA ILE A 72 -6.95 -8.01 -4.07
C ILE A 72 -8.21 -7.67 -3.27
N THR A 73 -9.32 -8.19 -3.73
CA THR A 73 -10.61 -8.16 -3.04
C THR A 73 -10.83 -9.49 -2.32
N ARG A 74 -11.93 -9.63 -1.55
CA ARG A 74 -12.24 -10.91 -0.88
C ARG A 74 -12.32 -12.07 -1.87
N GLU A 75 -12.73 -11.80 -3.10
CA GLU A 75 -12.84 -12.73 -4.21
C GLU A 75 -11.47 -13.21 -4.74
N SER A 76 -10.37 -12.61 -4.28
CA SER A 76 -9.03 -13.13 -4.57
C SER A 76 -8.63 -14.27 -3.65
N VAL A 77 -9.33 -14.46 -2.53
CA VAL A 77 -9.13 -15.59 -1.62
C VAL A 77 -10.12 -16.69 -1.98
N VAL A 78 -9.60 -17.88 -2.26
CA VAL A 78 -10.37 -19.05 -2.68
C VAL A 78 -10.24 -20.15 -1.62
N LEU A 79 -11.34 -20.83 -1.32
CA LEU A 79 -11.43 -21.80 -0.25
C LEU A 79 -11.46 -23.25 -0.74
N ASN A 80 -11.66 -23.46 -2.04
CA ASN A 80 -11.74 -24.77 -2.67
C ASN A 80 -11.30 -24.73 -4.13
N GLN A 81 -11.17 -25.92 -4.72
CA GLN A 81 -10.70 -26.12 -6.09
C GLN A 81 -11.59 -25.42 -7.14
N THR A 82 -12.92 -25.48 -6.99
CA THR A 82 -13.84 -24.86 -7.94
C THR A 82 -13.70 -23.34 -7.94
N GLU A 83 -13.59 -22.71 -6.77
CA GLU A 83 -13.32 -21.27 -6.65
C GLU A 83 -11.98 -20.88 -7.25
N LEU A 84 -10.95 -21.71 -7.03
CA LEU A 84 -9.61 -21.51 -7.59
C LEU A 84 -9.63 -21.49 -9.13
N GLU A 85 -10.22 -22.50 -9.76
CA GLU A 85 -10.32 -22.60 -11.22
C GLU A 85 -11.08 -21.40 -11.80
N ASN A 86 -12.22 -21.06 -11.22
CA ASN A 86 -13.00 -19.89 -11.65
C ASN A 86 -12.20 -18.59 -11.53
N ARG A 87 -11.42 -18.44 -10.46
CA ARG A 87 -10.61 -17.23 -10.24
C ARG A 87 -9.40 -17.16 -11.17
N ILE A 88 -8.75 -18.28 -11.46
CA ILE A 88 -7.67 -18.36 -12.45
C ILE A 88 -8.22 -17.97 -13.83
N LEU A 89 -9.33 -18.56 -14.26
CA LEU A 89 -9.98 -18.23 -15.54
C LEU A 89 -10.33 -16.75 -15.64
N PHE A 90 -10.90 -16.17 -14.57
CA PHE A 90 -11.17 -14.74 -14.53
C PHE A 90 -9.91 -13.90 -14.75
N ILE A 91 -8.78 -14.27 -14.13
CA ILE A 91 -7.53 -13.52 -14.29
C ILE A 91 -6.99 -13.65 -15.71
N LEU A 92 -6.98 -14.86 -16.26
CA LEU A 92 -6.54 -15.11 -17.62
C LEU A 92 -7.38 -14.32 -18.64
N ASP A 93 -8.70 -14.32 -18.50
CA ASP A 93 -9.60 -13.63 -19.43
C ASP A 93 -9.55 -12.10 -19.26
N THR A 94 -9.60 -11.61 -18.02
CA THR A 94 -9.68 -10.16 -17.75
C THR A 94 -8.35 -9.45 -17.95
N TYR A 95 -7.25 -10.06 -17.49
CA TYR A 95 -5.94 -9.43 -17.44
C TYR A 95 -4.99 -9.94 -18.54
N GLN A 96 -5.39 -10.96 -19.31
CA GLN A 96 -4.62 -11.52 -20.42
C GLN A 96 -3.18 -11.86 -20.02
N GLN A 97 -3.00 -12.39 -18.80
CA GLN A 97 -1.71 -12.70 -18.21
C GLN A 97 -1.81 -13.89 -17.24
N PRO A 98 -0.70 -14.56 -16.92
CA PRO A 98 -0.70 -15.70 -16.00
C PRO A 98 -1.21 -15.34 -14.59
N ALA A 99 -1.89 -16.30 -13.98
CA ALA A 99 -2.37 -16.20 -12.61
C ALA A 99 -1.34 -16.82 -11.65
N MET A 100 -0.98 -16.08 -10.61
CA MET A 100 -0.14 -16.59 -9.53
C MET A 100 -1.05 -16.98 -8.35
N VAL A 101 -0.92 -18.22 -7.90
CA VAL A 101 -1.61 -18.78 -6.73
C VAL A 101 -0.59 -18.89 -5.61
N GLU A 102 -0.96 -18.42 -4.42
CA GLU A 102 -0.14 -18.51 -3.22
C GLU A 102 -0.97 -19.07 -2.06
N ASP A 103 -0.30 -19.73 -1.11
CA ASP A 103 -0.90 -20.10 0.17
C ASP A 103 -1.38 -18.84 0.93
N PHE A 104 -2.61 -18.86 1.42
CA PHE A 104 -3.15 -17.72 2.16
C PHE A 104 -2.73 -17.81 3.63
N ILE A 105 -1.87 -16.87 4.04
CA ILE A 105 -1.39 -16.80 5.42
C ILE A 105 -2.37 -15.96 6.24
N ASP A 106 -3.16 -16.62 7.07
CA ASP A 106 -3.95 -15.96 8.12
C ASP A 106 -3.02 -15.62 9.30
N GLY A 107 -2.60 -14.37 9.38
CA GLY A 107 -1.62 -13.94 10.36
C GLY A 107 -1.42 -12.43 10.40
N ARG A 108 -0.58 -11.99 11.33
CA ARG A 108 -0.21 -10.58 11.46
C ARG A 108 0.78 -10.19 10.39
N GLU A 109 0.47 -9.13 9.65
CA GLU A 109 1.38 -8.53 8.68
C GLU A 109 2.25 -7.47 9.35
N PHE A 110 3.57 -7.55 9.12
CA PHE A 110 4.53 -6.61 9.69
C PHE A 110 5.31 -5.91 8.58
N HIS A 111 5.29 -4.58 8.63
CA HIS A 111 6.07 -3.73 7.72
C HIS A 111 7.33 -3.24 8.44
N VAL A 112 8.50 -3.62 7.91
CA VAL A 112 9.81 -3.20 8.41
C VAL A 112 10.49 -2.36 7.35
N SER A 113 10.75 -1.09 7.67
CA SER A 113 11.44 -0.20 6.75
C SER A 113 12.95 -0.30 6.94
N VAL A 114 13.70 -0.33 5.84
CA VAL A 114 15.16 -0.31 5.85
C VAL A 114 15.62 1.00 5.21
N TRP A 115 16.62 1.64 5.81
CA TRP A 115 17.19 2.90 5.36
C TRP A 115 18.70 2.83 5.24
N GLY A 116 19.25 3.43 4.18
CA GLY A 116 20.68 3.51 3.93
C GLY A 116 21.08 2.84 2.61
N ASN A 117 22.33 3.07 2.22
CA ASN A 117 22.93 2.49 1.01
C ASN A 117 23.90 1.37 1.45
N GLU A 118 25.20 1.70 1.59
CA GLU A 118 26.24 0.75 2.01
C GLU A 118 26.06 0.23 3.43
N LYS A 119 25.60 1.09 4.34
CA LYS A 119 25.27 0.74 5.72
C LYS A 119 23.77 0.80 5.92
N LEU A 120 23.15 -0.37 6.00
CA LEU A 120 21.71 -0.51 6.20
C LEU A 120 21.35 -0.32 7.67
N THR A 121 20.30 0.46 7.92
CA THR A 121 19.66 0.65 9.23
C THR A 121 18.23 0.12 9.15
N VAL A 122 17.92 -0.87 9.97
CA VAL A 122 16.55 -1.38 10.10
C VAL A 122 15.79 -0.46 11.04
N LEU A 123 14.68 0.10 10.57
CA LEU A 123 13.79 0.94 11.37
C LEU A 123 12.79 0.09 12.16
N PRO A 124 12.22 0.62 13.26
CA PRO A 124 11.21 -0.10 14.02
C PRO A 124 10.05 -0.57 13.15
N VAL A 125 9.50 -1.74 13.48
CA VAL A 125 8.31 -2.29 12.82
C VAL A 125 7.20 -1.25 12.87
N ALA A 126 6.68 -0.86 11.70
CA ALA A 126 5.73 0.25 11.59
C ALA A 126 4.46 0.01 12.41
N ALA A 127 3.97 -1.23 12.45
CA ALA A 127 2.82 -1.62 13.26
C ALA A 127 3.08 -1.39 14.77
N CYS A 128 4.21 -1.85 15.28
CA CYS A 128 4.59 -1.68 16.69
C CYS A 128 4.88 -0.21 17.03
N ALA A 129 5.51 0.54 16.11
CA ALA A 129 5.76 1.97 16.32
C ALA A 129 4.45 2.78 16.33
N ALA A 130 3.41 2.34 15.60
CA ALA A 130 2.13 3.02 15.57
C ALA A 130 1.38 2.78 16.88
N GLU A 131 1.37 1.54 17.33
CA GLU A 131 0.81 1.12 18.60
C GLU A 131 1.48 1.83 19.79
N VAL A 132 2.82 1.85 19.85
CA VAL A 132 3.58 2.56 20.90
C VAL A 132 3.34 4.07 20.88
N ALA A 133 3.19 4.65 19.69
CA ALA A 133 2.89 6.08 19.55
C ALA A 133 1.40 6.42 19.77
N GLY A 134 0.53 5.43 20.01
CA GLY A 134 -0.91 5.63 20.18
C GLY A 134 -1.60 6.17 18.92
N ILE A 135 -1.03 5.93 17.73
CA ILE A 135 -1.53 6.41 16.44
C ILE A 135 -1.90 5.25 15.53
N SER A 136 -2.85 5.45 14.63
CA SER A 136 -3.17 4.47 13.59
C SER A 136 -2.08 4.41 12.51
N TYR A 137 -2.00 3.30 11.80
CA TYR A 137 -1.06 3.13 10.68
C TYR A 137 -1.20 4.23 9.60
N GLY A 138 -2.43 4.63 9.27
CA GLY A 138 -2.68 5.72 8.32
C GLY A 138 -2.20 7.09 8.84
N GLN A 139 -2.31 7.33 10.15
CA GLN A 139 -1.76 8.52 10.79
C GLN A 139 -0.23 8.51 10.79
N MET A 140 0.39 7.34 10.96
CA MET A 140 1.83 7.17 10.85
C MET A 140 2.33 7.47 9.42
N GLY A 141 1.66 6.95 8.38
CA GLY A 141 2.02 7.26 6.99
C GLY A 141 2.01 8.77 6.72
N SER A 142 0.97 9.46 7.22
CA SER A 142 0.88 10.93 7.14
C SER A 142 2.00 11.64 7.90
N MET A 143 2.42 11.08 9.04
CA MET A 143 3.53 11.61 9.82
C MET A 143 4.85 11.49 9.06
N PHE A 144 5.13 10.35 8.41
CA PHE A 144 6.34 10.18 7.61
C PHE A 144 6.42 11.17 6.44
N VAL A 145 5.32 11.35 5.70
CA VAL A 145 5.25 12.34 4.62
C VAL A 145 5.52 13.76 5.15
N ARG A 146 4.94 14.12 6.30
CA ARG A 146 5.15 15.44 6.92
C ARG A 146 6.59 15.62 7.42
N LEU A 147 7.19 14.59 8.01
CA LEU A 147 8.58 14.63 8.47
C LEU A 147 9.55 14.77 7.29
N ALA A 148 9.32 14.04 6.20
CA ALA A 148 10.10 14.15 4.98
C ALA A 148 9.94 15.55 4.34
N ALA A 149 8.71 16.06 4.24
CA ALA A 149 8.44 17.40 3.72
C ALA A 149 9.12 18.49 4.56
N ARG A 150 9.11 18.37 5.90
CA ARG A 150 9.77 19.31 6.81
C ARG A 150 11.28 19.35 6.65
N ARG A 151 11.90 18.21 6.37
CA ARG A 151 13.35 18.09 6.18
C ARG A 151 13.81 18.44 4.76
N HIS A 152 12.88 18.58 3.82
CA HIS A 152 13.21 18.90 2.44
C HIS A 152 13.58 20.39 2.28
N PRO A 153 14.68 20.74 1.60
CA PRO A 153 15.17 22.12 1.49
C PRO A 153 14.15 23.13 0.94
N VAL A 154 13.24 22.65 0.09
CA VAL A 154 12.18 23.44 -0.56
C VAL A 154 10.85 23.39 0.23
N PHE A 155 10.45 22.21 0.71
CA PHE A 155 9.12 22.03 1.35
C PHE A 155 9.15 22.37 2.85
N GLY A 156 10.32 22.37 3.49
CA GLY A 156 10.48 22.75 4.89
C GLY A 156 10.06 24.20 5.16
N LYS A 157 10.38 25.11 4.22
CA LYS A 157 10.02 26.53 4.29
C LYS A 157 8.52 26.81 4.17
N MET A 158 7.72 25.85 3.67
CA MET A 158 6.26 25.96 3.60
C MET A 158 5.54 25.35 4.81
N SER A 159 6.29 24.72 5.74
CA SER A 159 5.73 23.98 6.87
C SER A 159 5.73 24.75 8.20
N GLU A 160 6.20 26.00 8.21
CA GLU A 160 5.95 26.89 9.35
C GLU A 160 4.45 27.22 9.45
N PRO A 161 3.86 27.13 10.66
CA PRO A 161 2.45 27.40 10.84
C PRO A 161 2.19 28.90 10.68
N GLN A 162 1.95 29.35 9.45
CA GLN A 162 1.30 30.63 9.22
C GLN A 162 -0.16 30.53 9.69
N ASN A 163 -0.36 30.95 10.94
CA ASN A 163 -1.62 31.41 11.52
C ASN A 163 -2.82 30.46 11.47
N ALA A 164 -2.78 29.45 12.34
CA ALA A 164 -3.97 28.72 12.81
C ALA A 164 -5.04 29.63 13.48
N ALA A 165 -4.74 30.90 13.73
CA ALA A 165 -5.66 31.88 14.33
C ALA A 165 -6.79 32.38 13.39
N LYS A 166 -6.72 32.16 12.07
CA LYS A 166 -7.76 32.67 11.13
C LYS A 166 -8.89 31.69 10.78
N LYS A 167 -8.78 30.38 11.09
CA LYS A 167 -9.85 29.40 10.76
C LYS A 167 -10.92 29.22 11.84
N GLN A 168 -10.66 29.59 13.10
CA GLN A 168 -11.67 29.53 14.16
C GLN A 168 -12.68 30.71 14.14
N SER A 169 -12.33 31.85 13.53
CA SER A 169 -13.24 33.00 13.43
C SER A 169 -14.28 32.85 12.31
N ALA A 170 -14.01 32.06 11.27
CA ALA A 170 -14.94 31.81 10.17
C ALA A 170 -16.06 30.81 10.54
N ILE A 171 -15.75 29.79 11.35
CA ILE A 171 -16.71 28.76 11.76
C ILE A 171 -17.64 29.26 12.89
N LYS A 172 -17.16 30.17 13.76
CA LYS A 172 -18.04 30.80 14.78
C LYS A 172 -19.03 31.82 14.20
N ARG A 173 -18.71 32.47 13.07
CA ARG A 173 -19.64 33.43 12.42
C ARG A 173 -20.77 32.76 11.62
N SER A 174 -20.58 31.54 11.14
CA SER A 174 -21.65 30.81 10.40
C SER A 174 -22.68 30.15 11.31
N ARG A 175 -22.31 29.78 12.56
CA ARG A 175 -23.25 29.20 13.54
C ARG A 175 -24.14 30.24 14.24
N ALA A 176 -23.67 31.48 14.41
CA ALA A 176 -24.47 32.54 15.05
C ALA A 176 -25.60 33.10 14.15
N LYS A 177 -25.46 33.05 12.81
CA LYS A 177 -26.49 33.54 11.87
C LYS A 177 -27.63 32.56 11.57
N ARG A 178 -27.51 31.26 11.92
CA ARG A 178 -28.59 30.28 11.75
C ARG A 178 -29.52 30.14 12.96
N ALA A 179 -29.13 30.66 14.12
CA ALA A 179 -29.93 30.57 15.34
C ALA A 179 -30.97 31.70 15.51
N SER A 180 -30.97 32.73 14.64
CA SER A 180 -31.88 33.89 14.77
C SER A 180 -33.06 33.90 13.78
N SER A 181 -33.35 32.78 13.09
CA SER A 181 -34.39 32.76 12.04
C SER A 181 -35.47 31.67 12.20
N PHE A 182 -35.60 31.07 13.38
CA PHE A 182 -36.77 30.24 13.73
C PHE A 182 -37.49 30.91 14.91
N LYS A 183 -38.44 31.80 14.60
CA LYS A 183 -39.54 32.15 15.52
C LYS A 183 -40.69 31.20 15.23
N GLU A 184 -41.15 30.51 16.27
CA GLU A 184 -42.40 29.76 16.31
C GLU A 184 -43.60 30.66 15.96
N PRO A 185 -44.64 30.15 15.28
CA PRO A 185 -45.99 30.65 15.43
C PRO A 185 -46.68 29.91 16.59
N GLN A 186 -47.14 30.68 17.58
CA GLN A 186 -47.99 30.19 18.67
C GLN A 186 -49.37 29.79 18.17
N ALA A 187 -49.93 28.80 18.87
CA ALA A 187 -51.29 28.32 18.75
C ALA A 187 -52.34 29.38 19.14
N SER A 188 -53.43 29.42 18.38
CA SER A 188 -54.83 29.66 18.81
C SER A 188 -55.75 29.25 17.66
#